data_AF-A0A2W2HTH2-F1
#
_entry.id   AF-A0A2W2HTH2-F1
#
_cell.length_a   1.000
_cell.length_b   1.000
_cell.length_c   1.000
_cell.angle_alpha   90.00
_cell.angle_beta   90.00
_cell.angle_gamma   90.00
#
_symmetry.space_group_name_H-M   'P 1'
#
loop_
_entity.id
_entity.type
_entity.pdbx_description
1 polymer ?
#
loop_
_entity_poly.entity_id
_entity_poly.type
_entity_poly.pdbx_seq_one_letter_code
_entity_poly.pdbx_strand_id
1 'polypeptide(L)'
;MRDPVAPCELVPDDVPHYVPRTPGEKVRSLGGYHLEGRTVGEVLPEIAARGLKVTYLVTEPSPDEPRDRDMPYVMYPTKQDTPVGQDWFVWQADEQGSGVVRLFVTRQLARP
;
A
#
# COMPACT_ATOMS: atom_id res chain seq x y z
N MET A 1 -19.80 27.28 -35.56
CA MET A 1 -18.41 27.23 -35.07
C MET A 1 -18.32 25.97 -34.22
N ARG A 2 -17.51 24.99 -34.63
CA ARG A 2 -17.20 23.81 -33.81
C ARG A 2 -15.79 24.05 -33.32
N ASP A 3 -15.67 24.52 -32.08
CA ASP A 3 -14.38 24.61 -31.40
C ASP A 3 -13.66 23.26 -31.47
N PRO A 4 -12.34 23.24 -31.73
CA PRO A 4 -11.58 22.00 -31.71
C PRO A 4 -11.62 21.44 -30.28
N VAL A 5 -12.07 20.20 -30.15
CA VAL A 5 -11.96 19.43 -28.91
C VAL A 5 -10.47 19.37 -28.59
N ALA A 6 -10.07 19.92 -27.45
CA ALA A 6 -8.68 19.91 -27.03
C ALA A 6 -8.17 18.46 -27.02
N PRO A 7 -6.91 18.21 -27.46
CA PRO A 7 -6.32 16.89 -27.36
C PRO A 7 -6.38 16.44 -25.89
N CYS A 8 -6.83 15.21 -25.65
CA CYS A 8 -6.82 14.62 -24.31
C CYS A 8 -5.38 14.58 -23.81
N GLU A 9 -4.92 15.61 -23.09
CA GLU A 9 -3.69 15.53 -22.32
C GLU A 9 -3.93 14.54 -21.19
N LEU A 10 -3.02 13.56 -21.08
CA LEU A 10 -2.99 12.64 -19.96
C LEU A 10 -2.63 13.47 -18.72
N VAL A 11 -3.65 13.94 -17.99
CA VAL A 11 -3.44 14.60 -16.71
C VAL A 11 -2.82 13.56 -15.77
N PRO A 12 -1.66 13.83 -15.16
CA PRO A 12 -1.12 12.96 -14.13
C PRO A 12 -2.17 12.77 -13.03
N ASP A 13 -2.63 11.54 -12.84
CA ASP A 13 -3.55 11.19 -11.76
C ASP A 13 -2.73 11.07 -10.46
N ASP A 14 -2.28 12.22 -9.95
CA ASP A 14 -1.62 12.37 -8.65
C ASP A 14 -2.64 12.48 -7.51
N VAL A 15 -3.91 12.18 -7.79
CA VAL A 15 -4.98 12.16 -6.79
C VAL A 15 -4.70 11.01 -5.82
N PRO A 16 -4.65 11.25 -4.50
CA PRO A 16 -4.52 10.18 -3.54
C PRO A 16 -5.76 9.29 -3.60
N HIS A 17 -5.56 8.01 -3.88
CA HIS A 17 -6.63 7.03 -3.81
C HIS A 17 -6.64 6.41 -2.41
N TYR A 18 -7.78 6.44 -1.75
CA TYR A 18 -7.91 5.78 -0.47
C TYR A 18 -7.75 4.28 -0.66
N VAL A 19 -6.88 3.69 0.14
CA VAL A 19 -6.72 2.25 0.18
C VAL A 19 -7.96 1.68 0.85
N PRO A 20 -8.77 0.85 0.17
CA PRO A 20 -9.91 0.23 0.82
C PRO A 20 -9.41 -0.65 1.95
N ARG A 21 -9.88 -0.40 3.18
CA ARG A 21 -9.60 -1.25 4.34
C ARG A 21 -10.16 -2.64 4.08
N THR A 22 -9.29 -3.64 3.99
CA THR A 22 -9.74 -5.03 4.15
C THR A 22 -10.22 -5.19 5.61
N PRO A 23 -11.45 -5.64 5.89
CA PRO A 23 -11.93 -5.71 7.27
C PRO A 23 -11.20 -6.80 8.09
N GLY A 24 -10.70 -6.45 9.29
CA GLY A 24 -10.35 -7.40 10.37
C GLY A 24 -8.91 -7.39 10.91
N GLU A 25 -8.68 -8.12 12.01
CA GLU A 25 -7.39 -8.35 12.70
C GLU A 25 -6.30 -8.96 11.78
N LYS A 26 -6.74 -9.58 10.68
CA LYS A 26 -5.90 -10.12 9.59
C LYS A 26 -5.08 -9.04 8.88
N VAL A 27 -5.52 -7.78 8.88
CA VAL A 27 -4.80 -6.65 8.28
C VAL A 27 -3.40 -6.49 8.87
N ARG A 28 -3.29 -6.65 10.19
CA ARG A 28 -2.05 -6.50 10.96
C ARG A 28 -1.28 -7.81 11.09
N SER A 29 -1.73 -8.87 10.44
CA SER A 29 -1.31 -10.23 10.74
C SER A 29 -1.20 -11.08 9.47
N LEU A 30 0.00 -11.46 9.04
CA LEU A 30 0.19 -12.42 7.95
C LEU A 30 0.06 -13.85 8.50
N GLY A 31 -1.11 -14.50 8.32
CA GLY A 31 -1.37 -15.83 8.89
C GLY A 31 -0.92 -15.96 10.36
N GLY A 32 -1.27 -14.98 11.21
CA GLY A 32 -0.89 -14.90 12.62
C GLY A 32 0.45 -14.21 12.93
N TYR A 33 1.24 -13.85 11.92
CA TYR A 33 2.48 -13.08 12.11
C TYR A 33 2.21 -11.58 12.16
N HIS A 34 2.49 -10.94 13.30
CA HIS A 34 2.19 -9.52 13.51
C HIS A 34 3.11 -8.60 12.68
N LEU A 35 2.49 -7.71 11.90
CA LEU A 35 3.14 -6.83 10.93
C LEU A 35 3.34 -5.40 11.45
N GLU A 36 2.65 -5.00 12.51
CA GLU A 36 2.71 -3.62 13.01
C GLU A 36 4.14 -3.25 13.41
N GLY A 37 4.62 -2.12 12.87
CA GLY A 37 5.96 -1.61 13.13
C GLY A 37 7.10 -2.42 12.48
N ARG A 38 6.78 -3.46 11.69
CA ARG A 38 7.79 -4.26 10.98
C ARG A 38 8.19 -3.65 9.67
N THR A 39 9.43 -3.92 9.29
CA THR A 39 9.98 -3.52 8.00
C THR A 39 9.82 -4.62 6.95
N VAL A 40 9.90 -4.26 5.67
CA VAL A 40 9.90 -5.20 4.55
C VAL A 40 11.02 -6.24 4.71
N GLY A 41 12.19 -5.84 5.18
CA GLY A 41 13.32 -6.73 5.45
C GLY A 41 13.02 -7.80 6.52
N GLU A 42 12.18 -7.48 7.51
CA GLU A 42 11.76 -8.43 8.54
C GLU A 42 10.63 -9.36 8.06
N VAL A 43 9.73 -8.85 7.23
CA VAL A 43 8.54 -9.59 6.77
C VAL A 43 8.86 -10.51 5.59
N LEU A 44 9.78 -10.14 4.70
CA LEU A 44 10.12 -10.93 3.52
C LEU A 44 10.61 -12.35 3.83
N PRO A 45 11.51 -12.57 4.81
CA PRO A 45 11.94 -13.92 5.19
C PRO A 45 10.77 -14.81 5.63
N GLU A 46 9.79 -14.26 6.35
CA GLU A 46 8.61 -15.00 6.80
C GLU A 46 7.71 -15.41 5.62
N ILE A 47 7.50 -14.51 4.66
CA ILE A 47 6.72 -14.80 3.45
C ILE A 47 7.44 -15.85 2.59
N ALA A 48 8.76 -15.72 2.44
CA ALA A 48 9.57 -16.66 1.69
C ALA A 48 9.56 -18.05 2.33
N ALA A 49 9.63 -18.15 3.66
CA ALA A 49 9.54 -19.41 4.39
C ALA A 49 8.19 -20.13 4.18
N ARG A 50 7.13 -19.36 3.93
CA ARG A 50 5.78 -19.86 3.62
C ARG A 50 5.55 -20.18 2.13
N GLY A 51 6.56 -19.96 1.27
CA GLY A 51 6.45 -20.21 -0.17
C GLY A 51 5.50 -19.26 -0.90
N LEU A 52 5.21 -18.10 -0.32
CA LEU A 52 4.28 -17.11 -0.85
C LEU A 52 5.02 -16.11 -1.75
N LYS A 53 4.32 -15.59 -2.77
CA LYS A 53 4.86 -14.53 -3.64
C LYS A 53 4.48 -13.16 -3.08
N VAL A 54 5.39 -12.18 -3.18
CA VAL A 54 5.11 -10.81 -2.72
C VAL A 54 4.80 -9.90 -3.90
N THR A 55 3.77 -9.08 -3.71
CA THR A 55 3.54 -7.85 -4.49
C THR A 55 3.53 -6.68 -3.52
N TYR A 56 3.96 -5.51 -3.97
CA TYR A 56 3.97 -4.31 -3.15
C TYR A 56 2.87 -3.36 -3.60
N LEU A 57 2.23 -2.72 -2.64
CA LEU A 57 1.45 -1.52 -2.85
C LEU A 57 2.12 -0.38 -2.10
N VAL A 58 2.66 0.58 -2.83
CA VAL A 58 3.26 1.78 -2.24
C VAL A 58 2.16 2.70 -1.73
N THR A 59 2.25 3.01 -0.43
CA THR A 59 1.34 3.88 0.31
C THR A 59 2.13 4.97 1.03
N GLU A 60 1.46 6.07 1.31
CA GLU A 60 2.02 7.17 2.10
C GLU A 60 0.98 7.64 3.12
N PRO A 61 1.40 8.29 4.21
CA PRO A 61 0.47 8.94 5.12
C PRO A 61 -0.47 9.88 4.36
N SER A 62 -1.75 9.89 4.72
CA SER A 62 -2.72 10.82 4.17
C SER A 62 -2.19 12.26 4.32
N PRO A 63 -2.08 13.04 3.23
CA PRO A 63 -1.60 14.42 3.30
C PRO A 63 -2.58 15.34 4.04
N ASP A 64 -3.87 14.99 4.01
CA ASP A 64 -4.96 15.67 4.72
C ASP A 64 -5.33 14.92 6.00
N GLU A 65 -6.11 15.58 6.87
CA GLU A 65 -6.75 14.92 8.00
C GLU A 65 -7.49 13.68 7.46
N PRO A 66 -7.19 12.47 7.97
CA PRO A 66 -7.77 11.25 7.44
C PRO A 66 -9.29 11.39 7.45
N ARG A 67 -9.93 11.26 6.28
CA ARG A 67 -11.40 11.22 6.18
C ARG A 67 -12.00 10.15 7.09
N ASP A 68 -11.21 9.12 7.37
CA ASP A 68 -11.47 8.08 8.33
C ASP A 68 -10.22 7.89 9.20
N ARG A 69 -10.37 7.97 10.53
CA ARG A 69 -9.27 7.75 11.48
C ARG A 69 -8.66 6.35 11.35
N ASP A 70 -9.42 5.39 10.83
CA ASP A 70 -8.96 4.04 10.56
C ASP A 70 -8.22 3.89 9.21
N MET A 71 -8.15 4.95 8.39
CA MET A 71 -7.44 4.97 7.10
C MET A 71 -6.38 6.08 7.06
N PRO A 72 -5.29 5.97 7.86
CA PRO A 72 -4.25 6.99 7.91
C PRO A 72 -3.30 6.98 6.69
N TYR A 73 -3.47 6.05 5.76
CA TYR A 73 -2.62 5.90 4.57
C TYR A 73 -3.45 5.94 3.28
N VAL A 74 -2.83 6.48 2.22
CA VAL A 74 -3.37 6.55 0.85
C VAL A 74 -2.39 5.91 -0.13
N MET A 75 -2.88 5.46 -1.28
CA MET A 75 -2.04 4.97 -2.38
C MET A 75 -1.98 5.99 -3.51
N TYR A 76 -0.83 6.05 -4.16
CA TYR A 76 -0.62 6.79 -5.40
C TYR A 76 -0.36 5.77 -6.52
N PRO A 77 -1.29 5.59 -7.48
CA PRO A 77 -1.12 4.64 -8.58
C PRO A 77 0.15 4.88 -9.39
N THR A 78 0.58 6.14 -9.51
CA THR A 78 1.79 6.56 -10.22
C THR A 78 3.09 6.17 -9.50
N LYS A 79 3.03 5.82 -8.21
CA LYS A 79 4.21 5.47 -7.39
C LYS A 79 4.47 3.97 -7.30
N GLN A 80 3.70 3.14 -7.98
CA GLN A 80 3.84 1.67 -7.87
C GLN A 80 5.12 1.13 -8.53
N ASP A 81 5.75 1.89 -9.44
CA ASP A 81 7.08 1.57 -10.01
C ASP A 81 8.24 1.91 -9.05
N THR A 82 7.96 2.46 -7.87
CA THR A 82 9.01 2.83 -6.91
C THR A 82 9.69 1.58 -6.36
N PRO A 83 11.03 1.49 -6.39
CA PRO A 83 11.74 0.39 -5.75
C PRO A 83 11.50 0.41 -4.24
N VAL A 84 10.92 -0.66 -3.73
CA VAL A 84 10.65 -0.85 -2.30
C VAL A 84 11.92 -1.31 -1.61
N GLY A 85 12.38 -0.53 -0.64
CA GLY A 85 13.54 -0.84 0.19
C GLY A 85 13.19 -1.81 1.32
N GLN A 86 14.20 -2.48 1.86
CA GLN A 86 14.02 -3.35 3.02
C GLN A 86 13.69 -2.57 4.31
N ASP A 87 14.04 -1.29 4.36
CA ASP A 87 13.80 -0.34 5.45
C ASP A 87 12.37 0.21 5.50
N TRP A 88 11.55 -0.06 4.48
CA TRP A 88 10.18 0.44 4.42
C TRP A 88 9.30 -0.29 5.43
N PHE A 89 8.35 0.43 6.01
CA PHE A 89 7.41 -0.13 6.97
C PHE A 89 6.27 -0.84 6.26
N VAL A 90 5.91 -2.01 6.76
CA VAL A 90 4.72 -2.75 6.36
C VAL A 90 3.61 -2.39 7.34
N TRP A 91 2.52 -1.80 6.87
CA TRP A 91 1.38 -1.48 7.75
C TRP A 91 0.23 -2.47 7.58
N GLN A 92 0.12 -3.10 6.42
CA GLN A 92 -0.87 -4.12 6.13
C GLN A 92 -0.31 -5.20 5.20
N ALA A 93 -0.81 -6.43 5.36
CA ALA A 93 -0.74 -7.46 4.34
C ALA A 93 -2.14 -7.91 3.93
N ASP A 94 -2.26 -8.27 2.67
CA ASP A 94 -3.46 -8.88 2.11
C ASP A 94 -3.07 -10.18 1.40
N GLU A 95 -3.50 -11.30 1.97
CA GLU A 95 -3.27 -12.63 1.42
C GLU A 95 -4.28 -12.89 0.30
N GLN A 96 -3.81 -12.77 -0.94
CA GLN A 96 -4.57 -13.12 -2.13
C GLN A 96 -4.64 -14.65 -2.24
N GLY A 97 -5.82 -15.19 -2.55
CA GLY A 97 -6.10 -16.64 -2.55
C GLY A 97 -5.24 -17.49 -3.49
N SER A 98 -4.40 -16.88 -4.33
CA SER A 98 -3.47 -17.55 -5.25
C SER A 98 -2.05 -17.72 -4.69
N GLY A 99 -1.85 -17.69 -3.37
CA GLY A 99 -0.52 -17.78 -2.75
C GLY A 99 0.34 -16.53 -2.98
N VAL A 100 -0.33 -15.39 -3.20
CA VAL A 100 0.30 -14.09 -3.36
C VAL A 100 -0.07 -13.24 -2.15
N VAL A 101 0.87 -12.51 -1.61
CA VAL A 101 0.65 -11.54 -0.53
C VAL A 101 0.91 -10.16 -1.10
N ARG A 102 -0.06 -9.26 -0.95
CA ARG A 102 0.13 -7.84 -1.22
C ARG A 102 0.53 -7.16 0.07
N LEU A 103 1.75 -6.63 0.11
CA LEU A 103 2.24 -5.82 1.21
C LEU A 103 1.98 -4.36 0.94
N PHE A 104 1.30 -3.71 1.87
CA PHE A 104 1.09 -2.27 1.84
C PHE A 104 2.25 -1.64 2.59
N VAL A 105 3.10 -0.95 1.85
CA VAL A 105 4.38 -0.45 2.32
C VAL A 105 4.40 1.06 2.32
N THR A 106 5.07 1.64 3.29
CA THR A 106 5.26 3.09 3.40
C THR A 106 6.69 3.41 3.82
N ARG A 107 7.23 4.51 3.31
CA ARG A 107 8.51 5.06 3.78
C ARG A 107 8.39 5.72 5.15
N GLN A 108 7.20 6.20 5.49
CA GLN A 108 6.96 6.96 6.71
C GLN A 108 5.69 6.47 7.40
N LEU A 109 5.79 6.25 8.72
CA LEU A 109 4.61 5.95 9.54
C LEU A 109 3.72 7.20 9.65
N ALA A 110 2.41 6.99 9.59
CA ALA A 110 1.45 8.04 9.91
C ALA A 110 1.67 8.50 11.36
N ARG A 111 1.56 9.80 11.59
CA ARG A 111 1.64 10.34 12.95
C ARG A 111 0.44 9.83 13.78
N PRO A 112 0.65 9.53 15.07
CA PRO A 112 -0.44 9.15 15.98
C PRO A 112 -1.42 10.30 16.21
#